data_AF-A0A1E7FMR9-F1
#
_entry.id   AF-A0A1E7FMR9-F1
#
_cell.length_a   1.000
_cell.length_b   1.000
_cell.length_c   1.000
_cell.angle_alpha   90.00
_cell.angle_beta   90.00
_cell.angle_gamma   90.00
#
_symmetry.space_group_name_H-M   'P 1'
#
loop_
_entity.id
_entity.type
_entity.pdbx_description
1 polymer ?
#
loop_
_entity_poly.entity_id
_entity_poly.type
_entity_poly.pdbx_seq_one_letter_code
_entity_poly.pdbx_strand_id
1 'polypeptide(L)'
;MNDSNSAATIDDDDNGNDDNAYIQFAKEYPFVNNFIIASLKTVAADLLAQTVIAQTPISDVDLQRSLLFCIFGGLYSGAFQYVYQVQLFKRIFKDIDTFTNKSIEDKLKDIPGIQALIGQTTLDLTVLTLVYLPTFYIFKASVFSHAGDPHAWFDSGLSSYMENFSKDESALMKVWLPADIICFSVPLYLRMPVRQSVSFLWTAYLSFARGGH
;
A
#
# COMPACT_ATOMS: atom_id res chain seq x y z
N MET A 1 -18.10 -57.39 -31.97
CA MET A 1 -18.68 -57.51 -30.62
C MET A 1 -17.53 -57.64 -29.64
N ASN A 2 -17.42 -56.63 -28.77
CA ASN A 2 -16.66 -56.48 -27.51
C ASN A 2 -15.13 -56.71 -27.41
N ASP A 3 -14.48 -55.57 -27.16
CA ASP A 3 -13.67 -55.21 -25.97
C ASP A 3 -12.32 -55.89 -25.68
N SER A 4 -11.29 -55.05 -25.72
CA SER A 4 -10.14 -55.02 -24.78
C SER A 4 -9.39 -53.70 -25.04
N ASN A 5 -9.75 -52.60 -24.35
CA ASN A 5 -9.17 -52.16 -23.08
C ASN A 5 -7.63 -52.10 -23.10
N SER A 6 -7.09 -50.93 -23.46
CA SER A 6 -5.75 -50.49 -23.05
C SER A 6 -5.90 -49.12 -22.41
N ALA A 7 -6.29 -49.12 -21.14
CA ALA A 7 -6.19 -47.96 -20.27
C ALA A 7 -4.70 -47.63 -20.09
N ALA A 8 -4.26 -46.51 -20.66
CA ALA A 8 -3.01 -45.88 -20.29
C ALA A 8 -3.18 -45.30 -18.88
N THR A 9 -2.57 -45.94 -17.90
CA THR A 9 -2.18 -45.31 -16.63
C THR A 9 -1.27 -44.14 -16.97
N ILE A 10 -1.80 -42.92 -16.83
CA ILE A 10 -0.98 -41.71 -16.72
C ILE A 10 -0.60 -41.65 -15.25
N ASP A 11 0.65 -41.99 -14.97
CA ASP A 11 1.26 -41.81 -13.66
C ASP A 11 1.18 -40.32 -13.27
N ASP A 12 0.50 -40.07 -12.16
CA ASP A 12 0.62 -38.86 -11.36
C ASP A 12 2.04 -38.82 -10.77
N ASP A 13 2.94 -38.05 -11.39
CA ASP A 13 4.13 -37.53 -10.69
C ASP A 13 4.70 -36.31 -11.43
N ASP A 14 4.00 -35.18 -11.31
CA ASP A 14 4.62 -33.85 -11.48
C ASP A 14 4.78 -33.21 -10.10
N ASN A 15 5.60 -33.84 -9.27
CA ASN A 15 6.23 -33.19 -8.11
C ASN A 15 7.29 -32.22 -8.65
N GLY A 16 6.82 -31.11 -9.23
CA GLY A 16 7.61 -29.98 -9.64
C GLY A 16 8.30 -29.32 -8.44
N ASN A 17 9.59 -29.60 -8.32
CA ASN A 17 10.55 -28.98 -7.43
C ASN A 17 10.52 -27.44 -7.55
N ASP A 18 9.77 -26.76 -6.68
CA ASP A 18 9.66 -25.29 -6.59
C ASP A 18 10.95 -24.66 -5.99
N ASP A 19 12.08 -24.82 -6.68
CA ASP A 19 13.35 -24.12 -6.42
C ASP A 19 13.38 -22.74 -7.10
N ASN A 20 12.30 -21.98 -6.97
CA ASN A 20 12.30 -20.59 -7.44
C ASN A 20 13.13 -19.74 -6.46
N ALA A 21 14.35 -19.38 -6.85
CA ALA A 21 15.29 -18.57 -6.06
C ALA A 21 14.64 -17.28 -5.52
N TYR A 22 13.69 -16.67 -6.25
CA TYR A 22 12.92 -15.54 -5.75
C TYR A 22 11.97 -15.92 -4.61
N ILE A 23 11.25 -17.05 -4.73
CA ILE A 23 10.37 -17.54 -3.66
C ILE A 23 11.18 -17.87 -2.40
N GLN A 24 12.37 -18.45 -2.56
CA GLN A 24 13.29 -18.73 -1.44
C GLN A 24 13.76 -17.42 -0.79
N PHE A 25 14.26 -16.46 -1.57
CA PHE A 25 14.67 -15.14 -1.07
C PHE A 25 13.51 -14.41 -0.35
N ALA A 26 12.30 -14.42 -0.93
CA ALA A 26 11.14 -13.76 -0.35
C ALA A 26 10.70 -14.40 0.98
N LYS A 27 10.91 -15.71 1.17
CA LYS A 27 10.66 -16.43 2.42
C LYS A 27 11.74 -16.15 3.46
N GLU A 28 13.01 -16.09 3.05
CA GLU A 28 14.16 -15.87 3.94
C GLU A 28 14.26 -14.41 4.41
N TYR A 29 13.96 -13.45 3.52
CA TYR A 29 14.03 -12.01 3.79
C TYR A 29 12.72 -11.27 3.47
N PRO A 30 11.59 -11.60 4.14
CA PRO A 30 10.28 -11.05 3.81
C PRO A 30 10.19 -9.52 3.99
N PHE A 31 10.91 -8.98 4.98
CA PHE A 31 11.01 -7.53 5.20
C PHE A 31 11.73 -6.82 4.05
N VAL A 32 12.90 -7.34 3.64
CA VAL A 32 13.71 -6.77 2.55
C VAL A 32 12.95 -6.85 1.23
N ASN A 33 12.28 -7.98 0.97
CA ASN A 33 11.44 -8.14 -0.20
C ASN A 33 10.29 -7.10 -0.23
N ASN A 34 9.59 -6.91 0.88
CA ASN A 34 8.53 -5.89 0.98
C ASN A 34 9.07 -4.47 0.79
N PHE A 35 10.24 -4.16 1.36
CA PHE A 35 10.90 -2.88 1.18
C PHE A 35 11.21 -2.58 -0.29
N ILE A 36 11.84 -3.53 -1.00
CA ILE A 36 12.20 -3.38 -2.41
C ILE A 36 10.94 -3.20 -3.27
N ILE A 37 9.93 -4.05 -3.08
CA ILE A 37 8.68 -3.96 -3.84
C ILE A 37 7.99 -2.61 -3.58
N ALA A 38 7.95 -2.15 -2.32
CA ALA A 38 7.33 -0.88 -1.97
C ALA A 38 8.06 0.31 -2.62
N SER A 39 9.39 0.36 -2.56
CA SER A 39 10.20 1.40 -3.21
C SER A 39 10.01 1.39 -4.74
N LEU A 40 10.07 0.23 -5.38
CA LEU A 40 9.90 0.14 -6.83
C LEU A 40 8.49 0.52 -7.26
N LYS A 41 7.46 0.12 -6.51
CA LYS A 41 6.06 0.48 -6.75
C LYS A 41 5.87 1.99 -6.73
N THR A 42 6.42 2.67 -5.73
CA THR A 42 6.23 4.12 -5.59
C THR A 42 7.00 4.90 -6.66
N VAL A 43 8.19 4.45 -7.06
CA VAL A 43 8.90 5.00 -8.22
C VAL A 43 8.11 4.81 -9.50
N ALA A 44 7.56 3.60 -9.74
CA ALA A 44 6.74 3.34 -10.92
C ALA A 44 5.47 4.20 -10.96
N ALA A 45 4.80 4.39 -9.81
CA ALA A 45 3.65 5.28 -9.70
C ALA A 45 4.01 6.74 -9.99
N ASP A 46 5.16 7.19 -9.51
CA ASP A 46 5.69 8.54 -9.74
C ASP A 46 6.07 8.80 -11.21
N LEU A 47 6.71 7.81 -11.86
CA LEU A 47 7.02 7.86 -13.29
C LEU A 47 5.76 7.89 -14.13
N LEU A 48 4.76 7.05 -13.81
CA LEU A 48 3.46 7.07 -14.48
C LEU A 48 2.78 8.45 -14.31
N ALA A 49 2.81 9.02 -13.11
CA ALA A 49 2.27 10.35 -12.87
C ALA A 49 2.98 11.43 -13.70
N GLN A 50 4.29 11.32 -13.88
CA GLN A 50 5.09 12.20 -14.73
C GLN A 50 4.76 12.05 -16.21
N THR A 51 4.93 10.85 -16.75
CA THR A 51 4.94 10.64 -18.19
C THR A 51 3.54 10.48 -18.77
N VAL A 52 2.61 9.91 -18.00
CA VAL A 52 1.25 9.62 -18.49
C VAL A 52 0.25 10.66 -18.02
N ILE A 53 0.29 11.07 -16.75
CA ILE A 53 -0.69 12.03 -16.23
C ILE A 53 -0.28 13.46 -16.56
N ALA A 54 0.96 13.84 -16.25
CA ALA A 54 1.50 15.17 -16.55
C ALA A 54 2.04 15.31 -17.97
N GLN A 55 2.12 14.22 -18.75
CA GLN A 55 2.62 14.21 -20.13
C GLN A 55 4.05 14.78 -20.26
N THR A 56 4.87 14.63 -19.23
CA THR A 56 6.27 15.05 -19.22
C THR A 56 7.09 14.13 -20.13
N PRO A 57 7.89 14.66 -21.07
CA PRO A 57 8.82 13.86 -21.86
C PRO A 57 9.78 13.07 -20.96
N ILE A 58 10.17 11.86 -21.39
CA ILE A 58 11.09 11.00 -20.62
C ILE A 58 12.44 11.71 -20.32
N SER A 59 12.88 12.61 -21.21
CA SER A 59 14.10 13.41 -21.01
C SER A 59 14.03 14.40 -19.85
N ASP A 60 12.81 14.79 -19.46
CA ASP A 60 12.55 15.90 -18.54
C ASP A 60 11.95 15.39 -17.22
N VAL A 61 12.04 14.07 -16.98
CA VAL A 61 11.61 13.45 -15.73
C VAL A 61 12.44 13.98 -14.56
N ASP A 62 11.74 14.41 -13.52
CA ASP A 62 12.31 14.84 -12.25
C ASP A 62 12.73 13.62 -11.41
N LEU A 63 14.02 13.32 -11.47
CA LEU A 63 14.62 12.22 -10.70
C LEU A 63 14.68 12.51 -9.19
N GLN A 64 14.68 13.78 -8.76
CA GLN A 64 14.62 14.11 -7.32
C GLN A 64 13.26 13.72 -6.75
N ARG A 65 12.19 13.95 -7.53
CA ARG A 65 10.85 13.50 -7.20
C ARG A 65 10.76 11.97 -7.12
N SER A 66 11.31 11.26 -8.09
CA SER A 66 11.36 9.79 -8.02
C SER A 66 12.18 9.28 -6.84
N LEU A 67 13.27 9.98 -6.46
CA LEU A 67 14.04 9.67 -5.26
C LEU A 67 13.23 9.85 -3.97
N LEU A 68 12.46 10.95 -3.85
CA LEU A 68 11.53 11.15 -2.74
C LEU A 68 10.58 9.96 -2.61
N PHE A 69 9.91 9.58 -3.70
CA PHE A 69 8.97 8.46 -3.68
C PHE A 69 9.66 7.11 -3.44
N CYS A 70 10.90 6.92 -3.87
CA CYS A 70 11.70 5.73 -3.58
C CYS A 70 11.98 5.58 -2.07
N ILE A 71 12.50 6.65 -1.45
CA ILE A 71 12.86 6.68 -0.03
C ILE A 71 11.60 6.57 0.83
N PHE A 72 10.57 7.37 0.52
CA PHE A 72 9.31 7.35 1.23
C PHE A 72 8.60 6.00 1.09
N GLY A 73 8.57 5.43 -0.12
CA GLY A 73 8.00 4.10 -0.38
C GLY A 73 8.71 3.00 0.41
N GLY A 74 10.04 3.03 0.48
CA GLY A 74 10.81 2.05 1.24
C GLY A 74 10.60 2.21 2.75
N LEU A 75 10.81 3.41 3.28
CA LEU A 75 10.78 3.64 4.73
C LEU A 75 9.36 3.61 5.31
N TYR A 76 8.40 4.25 4.65
CA TYR A 76 7.03 4.25 5.12
C TYR A 76 6.29 2.98 4.71
N SER A 77 6.10 2.74 3.41
CA SER A 77 5.31 1.60 2.92
C SER A 77 6.01 0.25 3.06
N GLY A 78 7.34 0.23 3.01
CA GLY A 78 8.14 -0.99 3.16
C GLY A 78 8.36 -1.40 4.62
N ALA A 79 8.80 -0.45 5.46
CA ALA A 79 9.15 -0.74 6.85
C ALA A 79 8.02 -0.47 7.85
N PHE A 80 7.54 0.78 7.93
CA PHE A 80 6.54 1.17 8.92
C PHE A 80 5.19 0.47 8.72
N GLN A 81 4.71 0.42 7.48
CA GLN A 81 3.42 -0.21 7.16
C GLN A 81 3.45 -1.72 7.43
N TYR A 82 4.58 -2.40 7.22
CA TYR A 82 4.75 -3.81 7.56
C TYR A 82 4.61 -4.03 9.07
N VAL A 83 5.29 -3.23 9.89
CA VAL A 83 5.20 -3.31 11.36
C VAL A 83 3.77 -3.02 11.83
N TYR A 84 3.16 -1.96 11.32
CA TYR A 84 1.80 -1.55 11.67
C TYR A 84 0.75 -2.61 11.32
N GLN A 85 0.74 -3.09 10.06
CA GLN A 85 -0.24 -4.08 9.62
C GLN A 85 -0.03 -5.45 10.28
N VAL A 86 1.22 -5.90 10.42
CA VAL A 86 1.49 -7.25 10.93
C VAL A 86 1.39 -7.31 12.45
N GLN A 87 1.85 -6.30 13.17
CA GLN A 87 1.93 -6.37 14.64
C GLN A 87 0.74 -5.71 15.34
N LEU A 88 0.29 -4.55 14.87
CA LEU A 88 -0.75 -3.78 15.55
C LEU A 88 -2.15 -4.27 15.17
N PHE A 89 -2.43 -4.39 13.86
CA PHE A 89 -3.74 -4.81 13.38
C PHE A 89 -4.14 -6.22 13.83
N LYS A 90 -3.21 -7.19 13.75
CA LYS A 90 -3.45 -8.57 14.23
C LYS A 90 -3.70 -8.64 15.74
N ARG A 91 -3.18 -7.69 16.52
CA ARG A 91 -3.32 -7.66 17.97
C ARG A 91 -4.65 -7.04 18.41
N ILE A 92 -5.13 -6.04 17.67
CA ILE A 92 -6.36 -5.30 17.99
C ILE A 92 -7.61 -6.06 17.52
N PHE A 93 -7.54 -6.75 16.38
CA PHE A 93 -8.72 -7.35 15.76
C PHE A 93 -8.52 -8.85 15.51
N LYS A 94 -8.87 -9.68 16.51
CA LYS A 94 -8.59 -11.13 16.52
C LYS A 94 -9.61 -12.00 15.76
N ASP A 95 -10.83 -11.51 15.55
CA ASP A 95 -11.95 -12.31 14.98
C ASP A 95 -12.47 -11.76 13.63
N ILE A 96 -11.63 -11.04 12.89
CA ILE A 96 -11.98 -10.47 11.58
C ILE A 96 -12.38 -11.54 10.56
N ASP A 97 -11.77 -12.71 10.65
CA ASP A 97 -11.87 -13.76 9.63
C ASP A 97 -13.30 -14.31 9.55
N THR A 98 -14.00 -14.33 10.69
CA THR A 98 -15.40 -14.73 10.75
C THR A 98 -16.32 -13.71 10.09
N PHE A 99 -16.03 -12.40 10.20
CA PHE A 99 -16.84 -11.35 9.55
C PHE A 99 -16.61 -11.31 8.04
N THR A 100 -15.36 -11.37 7.59
CA THR A 100 -15.01 -11.20 6.16
C THR A 100 -15.48 -12.34 5.27
N ASN A 101 -15.65 -13.55 5.83
CA ASN A 101 -16.13 -14.73 5.10
C ASN A 101 -17.66 -14.86 5.06
N LYS A 102 -18.41 -14.00 5.75
CA LYS A 102 -19.88 -13.99 5.71
C LYS A 102 -20.41 -13.47 4.37
N SER A 103 -21.64 -13.89 4.02
CA SER A 103 -22.39 -13.30 2.91
C SER A 103 -22.65 -11.80 3.17
N ILE A 104 -22.94 -11.02 2.12
CA ILE A 104 -23.21 -9.58 2.29
C ILE A 104 -24.41 -9.34 3.21
N GLU A 105 -25.45 -10.18 3.09
CA GLU A 105 -26.65 -10.08 3.93
C GLU A 105 -26.33 -10.36 5.41
N ASP A 106 -25.50 -11.36 5.68
CA ASP A 106 -25.10 -11.71 7.05
C ASP A 106 -24.13 -10.67 7.65
N LYS A 107 -23.30 -10.03 6.81
CA LYS A 107 -22.42 -8.92 7.23
C LYS A 107 -23.22 -7.72 7.72
N LEU A 108 -24.32 -7.38 7.03
CA LEU A 108 -25.18 -6.25 7.40
C LEU A 108 -25.90 -6.49 8.75
N LYS A 109 -26.06 -7.74 9.16
CA LYS A 109 -26.69 -8.13 10.43
C LYS A 109 -25.66 -8.35 11.56
N ASP A 110 -24.37 -8.41 11.24
CA ASP A 110 -23.28 -8.65 12.20
C ASP A 110 -22.78 -7.34 12.82
N ILE A 111 -23.50 -6.85 13.83
CA ILE A 111 -23.16 -5.60 14.55
C ILE A 111 -21.71 -5.60 15.07
N PRO A 112 -21.20 -6.66 15.74
CA PRO A 112 -19.79 -6.73 16.13
C PRO A 112 -18.82 -6.60 14.96
N GLY A 113 -19.12 -7.26 13.84
CA GLY A 113 -18.31 -7.19 12.62
C GLY A 113 -18.29 -5.79 12.00
N ILE A 114 -19.44 -5.10 11.97
CA ILE A 114 -19.54 -3.70 11.50
C ILE A 114 -18.78 -2.76 12.43
N GLN A 115 -18.85 -2.95 13.75
CA GLN A 115 -18.07 -2.16 14.71
C GLN A 115 -16.56 -2.36 14.50
N ALA A 116 -16.13 -3.60 14.28
CA ALA A 116 -14.74 -3.90 13.94
C ALA A 116 -14.33 -3.30 12.59
N LEU A 117 -15.21 -3.29 11.59
CA LEU A 117 -14.98 -2.64 10.30
C LEU A 117 -14.76 -1.13 10.47
N ILE A 118 -15.68 -0.46 11.18
CA ILE A 118 -15.57 0.98 11.46
C ILE A 118 -14.29 1.26 12.25
N GLY A 119 -13.98 0.46 13.28
CA GLY A 119 -12.77 0.62 14.08
C GLY A 119 -11.49 0.49 13.25
N GLN A 120 -11.43 -0.49 12.33
CA GLN A 120 -10.30 -0.65 11.40
C GLN A 120 -10.16 0.56 10.48
N THR A 121 -11.26 1.01 9.88
CA THR A 121 -11.27 2.17 8.98
C THR A 121 -10.86 3.45 9.71
N THR A 122 -11.42 3.72 10.90
CA THR A 122 -11.07 4.91 11.68
C THR A 122 -9.60 4.88 12.10
N LEU A 123 -9.08 3.72 12.52
CA LEU A 123 -7.68 3.59 12.91
C LEU A 123 -6.74 3.81 11.72
N ASP A 124 -7.05 3.24 10.55
CA ASP A 124 -6.22 3.39 9.35
C ASP A 124 -6.21 4.86 8.88
N LEU A 125 -7.39 5.49 8.79
CA LEU A 125 -7.52 6.91 8.45
C LEU A 125 -6.78 7.80 9.44
N THR A 126 -6.89 7.54 10.75
CA THR A 126 -6.16 8.32 11.76
C THR A 126 -4.64 8.22 11.57
N VAL A 127 -4.12 7.03 11.23
CA VAL A 127 -2.70 6.85 10.96
C VAL A 127 -2.30 7.53 9.65
N LEU A 128 -3.17 7.51 8.63
CA LEU A 128 -2.94 8.23 7.39
C LEU A 128 -2.88 9.76 7.61
N THR A 129 -3.77 10.32 8.41
CA THR A 129 -3.81 11.75 8.73
C THR A 129 -2.66 12.18 9.65
N LEU A 130 -2.37 11.41 10.70
CA LEU A 130 -1.44 11.85 11.76
C LEU A 130 0.00 11.36 11.57
N VAL A 131 0.22 10.35 10.73
CA VAL A 131 1.56 9.77 10.52
C VAL A 131 1.95 9.85 9.06
N TYR A 132 1.14 9.31 8.14
CA TYR A 132 1.51 9.23 6.71
C TYR A 132 1.73 10.61 6.08
N LEU A 133 0.72 11.50 6.13
CA LEU A 133 0.80 12.81 5.49
C LEU A 133 1.92 13.70 6.09
N PRO A 134 2.03 13.87 7.42
CA PRO A 134 3.14 14.62 8.00
C PRO A 134 4.50 14.06 7.60
N THR A 135 4.66 12.73 7.64
CA THR A 135 5.91 12.07 7.25
C THR A 135 6.23 12.36 5.78
N PHE A 136 5.26 12.25 4.88
CA PHE A 136 5.46 12.59 3.47
C PHE A 136 5.99 14.02 3.29
N TYR A 137 5.39 15.00 3.98
CA TYR A 137 5.82 16.39 3.89
C TYR A 137 7.21 16.64 4.49
N ILE A 138 7.58 15.95 5.57
CA ILE A 138 8.92 16.03 6.16
C ILE A 138 9.96 15.44 5.20
N PHE A 139 9.67 14.30 4.58
CA PHE A 139 10.55 13.71 3.55
C PHE A 139 10.61 14.59 2.30
N LYS A 140 9.50 15.20 1.90
CA LYS A 140 9.49 16.18 0.81
C LYS A 140 10.44 17.35 1.15
N ALA A 141 10.36 17.89 2.36
CA ALA A 141 11.25 18.95 2.81
C ALA A 141 12.72 18.49 2.85
N SER A 142 13.02 17.26 3.27
CA SER A 142 14.41 16.79 3.31
C SER A 142 15.04 16.58 1.93
N VAL A 143 14.25 16.19 0.92
CA VAL A 143 14.75 15.97 -0.45
C VAL A 143 14.85 17.28 -1.23
N PHE A 144 13.87 18.18 -1.06
CA PHE A 144 13.80 19.41 -1.87
C PHE A 144 14.33 20.66 -1.18
N SER A 145 14.48 20.66 0.15
CA SER A 145 15.18 21.77 0.80
C SER A 145 16.68 21.59 0.61
N HIS A 146 17.37 22.68 0.29
CA HIS A 146 18.83 22.73 0.31
C HIS A 146 19.38 22.88 1.74
N ALA A 147 18.52 22.80 2.76
CA ALA A 147 18.93 22.87 4.16
C ALA A 147 19.58 21.54 4.56
N GLY A 148 20.75 21.58 5.18
CA GLY A 148 21.41 20.40 5.73
C GLY A 148 20.96 20.05 7.17
N ASP A 149 19.95 20.73 7.70
CA ASP A 149 19.50 20.61 9.09
C ASP A 149 18.16 19.84 9.18
N PRO A 150 18.13 18.67 9.86
CA PRO A 150 16.91 17.92 10.10
C PRO A 150 15.79 18.68 10.81
N HIS A 151 16.12 19.65 11.67
CA HIS A 151 15.11 20.47 12.33
C HIS A 151 14.36 21.36 11.34
N ALA A 152 15.09 21.96 10.39
CA ALA A 152 14.49 22.76 9.33
C ALA A 152 13.55 21.93 8.44
N TRP A 153 13.87 20.66 8.17
CA TRP A 153 12.98 19.76 7.41
C TRP A 153 11.70 19.46 8.15
N PHE A 154 11.79 19.24 9.46
CA PHE A 154 10.63 18.96 10.30
C PHE A 154 9.68 20.16 10.34
N ASP A 155 10.20 21.35 10.64
CA ASP A 155 9.39 22.57 10.75
C ASP A 155 8.78 22.96 9.41
N SER A 156 9.58 22.94 8.34
CA SER A 156 9.10 23.26 6.99
C SER A 156 8.08 22.24 6.50
N GLY A 157 8.34 20.95 6.68
CA GLY A 157 7.42 19.87 6.31
C GLY A 157 6.10 19.99 7.07
N LEU A 158 6.15 20.20 8.38
CA LEU A 158 4.93 20.30 9.19
C LEU A 158 4.13 21.56 8.84
N SER A 159 4.79 22.71 8.59
CA SER A 159 4.12 23.92 8.12
C SER A 159 3.43 23.69 6.77
N SER A 160 4.13 23.11 5.80
CA SER A 160 3.54 22.78 4.49
C SER A 160 2.38 21.79 4.60
N TYR A 161 2.46 20.84 5.52
CA TYR A 161 1.35 19.94 5.80
C TYR A 161 0.14 20.69 6.37
N MET A 162 0.34 21.56 7.37
CA MET A 162 -0.75 22.35 7.96
C MET A 162 -1.42 23.28 6.94
N GLU A 163 -0.63 23.91 6.06
CA GLU A 163 -1.14 24.77 4.98
C GLU A 163 -2.00 24.00 3.96
N ASN A 164 -1.61 22.75 3.66
CA ASN A 164 -2.31 21.91 2.69
C ASN A 164 -3.33 20.96 3.32
N PHE A 165 -3.42 20.93 4.66
CA PHE A 165 -4.17 19.96 5.44
C PHE A 165 -5.58 19.74 4.91
N SER A 166 -6.37 20.81 4.78
CA SER A 166 -7.76 20.71 4.35
C SER A 166 -7.93 20.08 2.96
N LYS A 167 -7.05 20.40 2.01
CA LYS A 167 -7.12 19.86 0.65
C LYS A 167 -6.69 18.40 0.61
N ASP A 168 -5.57 18.09 1.24
CA ASP A 168 -4.98 16.77 1.20
C ASP A 168 -5.76 15.77 2.05
N GLU A 169 -6.23 16.19 3.23
CA GLU A 169 -7.09 15.38 4.09
C GLU A 169 -8.44 15.12 3.42
N SER A 170 -9.03 16.11 2.74
CA SER A 170 -10.26 15.88 1.99
C SER A 170 -10.06 14.89 0.84
N ALA A 171 -8.95 14.99 0.11
CA ALA A 171 -8.62 14.03 -0.95
C ALA A 171 -8.36 12.63 -0.36
N LEU A 172 -7.63 12.57 0.74
CA LEU A 172 -7.32 11.34 1.46
C LEU A 172 -8.60 10.64 1.90
N MET A 173 -9.49 11.35 2.60
CA MET A 173 -10.78 10.82 3.05
C MET A 173 -11.64 10.35 1.88
N LYS A 174 -11.68 11.10 0.77
CA LYS A 174 -12.47 10.70 -0.42
C LYS A 174 -11.97 9.43 -1.08
N VAL A 175 -10.68 9.13 -0.98
CA VAL A 175 -10.07 7.93 -1.59
C VAL A 175 -10.04 6.77 -0.60
N TRP A 176 -9.51 7.00 0.61
CA TRP A 176 -9.24 5.95 1.58
C TRP A 176 -10.46 5.52 2.39
N LEU A 177 -11.40 6.41 2.71
CA LEU A 177 -12.62 5.99 3.43
C LEU A 177 -13.42 4.92 2.65
N PRO A 178 -13.77 5.11 1.36
CA PRO A 178 -14.45 4.05 0.61
C PRO A 178 -13.56 2.86 0.34
N ALA A 179 -12.27 3.07 0.09
CA ALA A 179 -11.31 1.98 -0.14
C ALA A 179 -11.16 1.08 1.08
N ASP A 180 -11.08 1.63 2.29
CA ASP A 180 -10.96 0.90 3.54
C ASP A 180 -12.22 0.12 3.86
N ILE A 181 -13.40 0.71 3.63
CA ILE A 181 -14.66 -0.02 3.78
C ILE A 181 -14.68 -1.26 2.87
N ILE A 182 -14.27 -1.11 1.61
CA ILE A 182 -14.20 -2.24 0.67
C ILE A 182 -13.11 -3.23 1.11
N CYS A 183 -11.90 -2.75 1.36
CA CYS A 183 -10.74 -3.54 1.72
C CYS A 183 -11.00 -4.36 2.99
N PHE A 184 -11.60 -3.78 4.01
CA PHE A 184 -11.89 -4.50 5.25
C PHE A 184 -13.16 -5.37 5.17
N SER A 185 -14.00 -5.19 4.14
CA SER A 185 -15.19 -6.03 3.89
C SER A 185 -14.92 -7.25 3.02
N VAL A 186 -13.87 -7.25 2.20
CA VAL A 186 -13.50 -8.41 1.36
C VAL A 186 -12.78 -9.49 2.18
N PRO A 187 -12.80 -10.77 1.72
CA PRO A 187 -12.00 -11.84 2.29
C PRO A 187 -10.53 -11.45 2.47
N LEU A 188 -9.88 -11.98 3.51
CA LEU A 188 -8.48 -11.64 3.87
C LEU A 188 -7.51 -11.68 2.69
N TYR A 189 -7.61 -12.68 1.82
CA TYR A 189 -6.71 -12.84 0.68
C TYR A 189 -6.85 -11.73 -0.37
N LEU A 190 -8.01 -11.07 -0.47
CA LEU A 190 -8.26 -9.95 -1.39
C LEU A 190 -7.87 -8.60 -0.80
N ARG A 191 -7.72 -8.48 0.52
CA ARG A 191 -7.41 -7.22 1.18
C ARG A 191 -6.13 -6.59 0.67
N MET A 192 -5.07 -7.39 0.63
CA MET A 192 -3.75 -6.93 0.20
C MET A 192 -3.77 -6.48 -1.27
N PRO A 193 -4.26 -7.28 -2.24
CA PRO A 193 -4.43 -6.83 -3.62
C PRO A 193 -5.23 -5.53 -3.78
N VAL A 194 -6.42 -5.44 -3.15
CA VAL A 194 -7.29 -4.25 -3.24
C VAL A 194 -6.56 -3.01 -2.71
N ARG A 195 -5.94 -3.14 -1.54
CA ARG A 195 -5.19 -2.03 -0.92
C ARG A 195 -4.00 -1.59 -1.76
N GLN A 196 -3.27 -2.52 -2.39
CA GLN A 196 -2.13 -2.18 -3.23
C GLN A 196 -2.56 -1.41 -4.49
N SER A 197 -3.69 -1.77 -5.11
CA SER A 197 -4.25 -1.05 -6.26
C SER A 197 -4.62 0.39 -5.91
N VAL A 198 -5.34 0.59 -4.79
CA VAL A 198 -5.68 1.94 -4.31
C VAL A 198 -4.42 2.72 -3.92
N SER A 199 -3.49 2.08 -3.23
CA SER A 199 -2.21 2.69 -2.84
C SER A 199 -1.39 3.16 -4.05
N PHE A 200 -1.37 2.39 -5.13
CA PHE A 200 -0.67 2.77 -6.35
C PHE A 200 -1.29 4.04 -6.98
N LEU A 201 -2.61 4.07 -7.15
CA LEU A 201 -3.32 5.24 -7.69
C LEU A 201 -3.20 6.47 -6.79
N TRP A 202 -3.31 6.28 -5.48
CA TRP A 202 -3.09 7.34 -4.50
C TRP A 202 -1.67 7.91 -4.57
N THR A 203 -0.65 7.05 -4.73
CA THR A 203 0.73 7.48 -4.87
C THR A 203 0.93 8.28 -6.15
N ALA A 204 0.34 7.84 -7.27
CA ALA A 204 0.38 8.58 -8.53
C ALA A 204 -0.33 9.94 -8.41
N TYR A 205 -1.48 9.99 -7.75
CA TYR A 205 -2.18 11.25 -7.45
C TYR A 205 -1.32 12.18 -6.57
N LEU A 206 -0.72 11.67 -5.49
CA LEU A 206 0.11 12.46 -4.59
C LEU A 206 1.36 12.99 -5.29
N SER A 207 1.97 12.17 -6.14
CA SER A 207 3.08 12.57 -7.02
C SER A 207 2.66 13.68 -7.99
N PHE A 208 1.51 13.56 -8.63
CA PHE A 208 1.01 14.61 -9.52
C PHE A 208 0.66 15.90 -8.78
N ALA A 209 -0.09 15.81 -7.68
CA ALA A 209 -0.62 16.96 -6.96
C ALA A 209 0.42 17.67 -6.09
N ARG A 210 1.40 16.93 -5.56
CA ARG A 210 2.36 17.40 -4.54
C ARG A 210 3.81 17.10 -4.87
N GLY A 211 4.10 16.42 -5.97
CA GLY A 211 5.47 16.18 -6.42
C GLY A 211 6.07 17.35 -7.22
N GLY A 212 5.27 18.36 -7.59
CA GLY A 212 5.78 19.62 -8.13
C GLY A 212 6.39 20.51 -7.04
N HIS A 213 7.38 21.31 -7.46
CA HIS A 213 8.07 22.33 -6.67
C HIS A 213 7.19 23.58 -6.50
#